data_AF-A0A7W1SM44-F1
#
_entry.id   AF-A0A7W1SM44-F1
#
_cell.length_a   1.000
_cell.length_b   1.000
_cell.length_c   1.000
_cell.angle_alpha   90.00
_cell.angle_beta   90.00
_cell.angle_gamma   90.00
#
_symmetry.space_group_name_H-M   'P 1'
#
loop_
_entity.id
_entity.type
_entity.pdbx_description
1 polymer ?
#
loop_
_entity_poly.entity_id
_entity_poly.type
_entity_poly.pdbx_seq_one_letter_code
_entity_poly.pdbx_strand_id
1 'polypeptide(L)'
;MPRLSHALFAAALLGALAPARGLAQSSPYLALDDPRLPLLEHLIARGDIADPSPMVRPFRRADALRALAGADTSGEGVSALIRGLGTTLREP
;
A
#
# COMPACT_ATOMS: atom_id res chain seq x y z
N MET A 1 6.17 -24.50 44.15
CA MET A 1 5.73 -23.19 43.61
C MET A 1 6.34 -22.97 42.23
N PRO A 2 5.67 -23.35 41.12
CA PRO A 2 6.21 -23.22 39.75
C PRO A 2 5.51 -22.14 38.90
N ARG A 3 4.78 -21.19 39.50
CA ARG A 3 3.88 -20.30 38.73
C ARG A 3 4.57 -19.08 38.11
N LEU A 4 5.70 -18.65 38.68
CA LEU A 4 6.39 -17.42 38.25
C LEU A 4 7.17 -17.62 36.94
N SER A 5 7.81 -18.77 36.76
CA SER A 5 8.63 -19.08 35.59
C SER A 5 7.80 -19.25 34.32
N HIS A 6 6.65 -19.90 34.41
CA HIS A 6 5.73 -20.07 33.29
C HIS A 6 5.09 -18.75 32.86
N ALA A 7 4.77 -17.88 33.83
CA ALA A 7 4.24 -16.54 33.54
C ALA A 7 5.26 -15.67 32.80
N LEU A 8 6.53 -15.73 33.21
CA LEU A 8 7.64 -15.03 32.54
C LEU A 8 7.89 -15.59 31.13
N PHE A 9 7.81 -16.92 30.97
CA PHE A 9 7.99 -17.57 29.67
C PHE A 9 6.83 -17.24 28.71
N ALA A 10 5.59 -17.23 29.20
CA ALA A 10 4.42 -16.83 28.42
C ALA A 10 4.47 -15.36 28.01
N ALA A 11 4.92 -14.47 28.90
CA ALA A 11 5.11 -13.05 28.59
C ALA A 11 6.22 -12.83 27.54
N ALA A 12 7.32 -13.57 27.64
CA ALA A 12 8.39 -13.53 26.64
C ALA A 12 7.93 -14.04 25.28
N LEU A 13 7.13 -15.12 25.25
CA LEU A 13 6.57 -15.69 24.02
C LEU A 13 5.56 -14.73 23.36
N LEU A 14 4.71 -14.07 24.15
CA LEU A 14 3.78 -13.03 23.67
C LEU A 14 4.51 -11.79 23.14
N GLY A 15 5.61 -11.38 23.79
CA GLY A 15 6.46 -10.29 23.30
C GLY A 15 7.22 -10.63 22.02
N ALA A 16 7.60 -11.89 21.83
CA ALA A 16 8.27 -12.37 20.61
C ALA A 16 7.29 -12.59 19.43
N LEU A 17 6.02 -12.86 19.72
CA LEU A 17 4.94 -12.87 18.72
C LEU A 17 4.38 -11.48 18.42
N ALA A 18 4.83 -10.44 19.13
CA ALA A 18 4.52 -9.07 18.75
C ALA A 18 4.99 -8.90 17.31
N PRO A 19 4.09 -8.52 16.38
CA PRO A 19 4.42 -8.52 14.99
C PRO A 19 5.53 -7.49 14.82
N ALA A 20 6.65 -7.90 14.24
CA ALA A 20 7.69 -7.01 13.74
C ALA A 20 7.11 -6.19 12.57
N ARG A 21 6.14 -5.31 12.88
CA ARG A 21 5.56 -4.34 11.98
C ARG A 21 6.58 -3.24 11.82
N GLY A 22 7.52 -3.39 10.90
CA GLY A 22 8.28 -2.20 10.51
C GLY A 22 9.65 -2.37 9.87
N LEU A 23 10.09 -3.57 9.48
CA LEU A 23 11.35 -3.71 8.74
C LEU A 23 11.19 -4.56 7.48
N ALA A 24 10.12 -4.34 6.71
CA ALA A 24 9.94 -5.08 5.46
C ALA A 24 9.27 -4.23 4.39
N GLN A 25 10.12 -3.55 3.60
CA GLN A 25 10.10 -3.45 2.13
C GLN A 25 10.52 -2.05 1.67
N SER A 26 11.83 -1.86 1.45
CA SER A 26 12.35 -0.74 0.64
C SER A 26 12.18 -0.99 -0.87
N SER A 27 11.17 -1.76 -1.26
CA SER A 27 10.92 -2.08 -2.65
C SER A 27 10.33 -0.85 -3.34
N PRO A 28 10.84 -0.46 -4.52
CA PRO A 28 10.22 0.61 -5.29
C PRO A 28 8.84 0.20 -5.85
N TYR A 29 8.50 -1.09 -5.80
CA TYR A 29 7.24 -1.65 -6.25
C TYR A 29 6.21 -1.72 -5.13
N LEU A 30 4.95 -1.48 -5.48
CA LEU A 30 3.82 -1.74 -4.59
C LEU A 30 3.74 -3.25 -4.32
N ALA A 31 3.43 -3.60 -3.06
CA ALA A 31 3.22 -4.98 -2.67
C ALA A 31 2.00 -5.56 -3.41
N LEU A 32 2.01 -6.86 -3.71
CA LEU A 32 0.93 -7.48 -4.49
C LEU A 32 -0.40 -7.50 -3.73
N ASP A 33 -0.34 -7.46 -2.40
CA ASP A 33 -1.46 -7.40 -1.46
C ASP A 33 -1.76 -5.98 -0.97
N ASP A 34 -1.19 -4.95 -1.60
CA ASP A 34 -1.45 -3.56 -1.24
C ASP A 34 -2.95 -3.22 -1.42
N PRO A 35 -3.64 -2.76 -0.36
CA PRO A 35 -5.09 -2.52 -0.40
C PRO A 35 -5.49 -1.41 -1.38
N ARG A 36 -4.54 -0.60 -1.84
CA ARG A 36 -4.77 0.51 -2.77
C ARG A 36 -4.78 0.04 -4.23
N LEU A 37 -4.25 -1.16 -4.52
CA LEU A 37 -4.16 -1.69 -5.89
C LEU A 37 -5.51 -1.80 -6.61
N PRO A 38 -6.59 -2.34 -6.02
CA PRO A 38 -7.86 -2.48 -6.73
C PRO A 38 -8.43 -1.16 -7.27
N LEU A 39 -8.29 -0.07 -6.49
CA LEU A 39 -8.74 1.24 -6.93
C LEU A 39 -7.85 1.81 -8.04
N LEU A 40 -6.53 1.65 -7.92
CA LEU A 40 -5.59 2.06 -8.96
C LEU A 40 -5.90 1.37 -10.30
N GLU A 41 -6.13 0.06 -10.26
CA GLU A 41 -6.48 -0.73 -11.45
C GLU A 41 -7.84 -0.36 -12.03
N HIS A 42 -8.83 -0.08 -11.18
CA HIS A 42 -10.13 0.39 -11.63
C HIS A 42 -10.04 1.71 -12.41
N LEU A 43 -9.26 2.67 -11.91
CA LEU A 43 -9.05 3.96 -12.58
C LEU A 43 -8.32 3.80 -13.92
N ILE A 44 -7.35 2.87 -14.00
CA ILE A 44 -6.67 2.52 -15.26
C ILE A 44 -7.66 1.89 -16.25
N ALA A 45 -8.44 0.90 -15.82
CA ALA A 45 -9.37 0.18 -16.67
C ALA A 45 -10.47 1.10 -17.25
N ARG A 46 -10.87 2.14 -16.50
CA ARG A 46 -11.79 3.18 -16.96
C ARG A 46 -11.16 4.20 -17.90
N GLY A 47 -9.83 4.27 -17.95
CA GLY A 47 -9.09 5.30 -18.67
C GLY A 47 -9.04 6.65 -17.94
N ASP A 48 -9.43 6.70 -16.66
CA ASP A 48 -9.35 7.92 -15.84
C ASP A 48 -7.88 8.29 -15.55
N ILE A 49 -6.97 7.31 -15.54
CA ILE A 49 -5.52 7.51 -15.47
C ILE A 49 -4.80 6.63 -16.50
N ALA A 50 -3.65 7.08 -16.99
CA ALA A 50 -2.81 6.28 -17.88
C ALA A 50 -2.25 5.05 -17.15
N ASP A 51 -2.15 3.89 -17.83
CA ASP A 51 -1.51 2.70 -17.26
C ASP A 51 0.01 2.92 -17.15
N PRO A 52 0.59 2.99 -15.93
CA PRO A 52 2.01 3.19 -15.73
C PRO A 52 2.83 1.89 -15.80
N SER A 53 2.22 0.75 -16.12
CA SER A 53 2.89 -0.55 -16.03
C SER A 53 3.94 -0.73 -17.12
N PRO A 54 5.12 -1.29 -16.77
CA PRO A 54 5.92 -1.98 -17.78
C PRO A 54 5.17 -3.22 -18.28
N MET A 55 5.74 -3.89 -19.28
CA MET A 55 5.17 -5.08 -19.95
C MET A 55 4.67 -6.19 -18.99
N VAL A 56 5.11 -6.20 -17.72
CA VAL A 56 4.68 -7.10 -16.64
C VAL A 56 4.63 -6.35 -15.28
N ARG A 57 3.57 -6.55 -14.48
CA ARG A 57 3.39 -6.07 -13.08
C ARG A 57 4.49 -6.64 -12.14
N PRO A 58 4.82 -6.04 -10.98
CA PRO A 58 4.07 -5.03 -10.21
C PRO A 58 4.35 -3.57 -10.58
N PHE A 59 3.46 -2.67 -10.15
CA PHE A 59 3.62 -1.22 -10.34
C PHE A 59 4.73 -0.65 -9.47
N ARG A 60 5.51 0.29 -10.01
CA ARG A 60 6.36 1.15 -9.19
C ARG A 60 5.53 2.24 -8.54
N ARG A 61 5.76 2.52 -7.26
CA ARG A 61 5.06 3.58 -6.50
C ARG A 61 5.22 4.95 -7.18
N ALA A 62 6.42 5.25 -7.67
CA ALA A 62 6.71 6.52 -8.36
C ALA A 62 5.94 6.67 -9.68
N ASP A 63 5.80 5.60 -10.46
CA ASP A 63 5.10 5.65 -11.75
C ASP A 63 3.58 5.73 -11.55
N ALA A 64 3.04 5.05 -10.53
CA ALA A 64 1.64 5.23 -10.10
C ALA A 64 1.34 6.69 -9.69
N LEU A 65 2.21 7.30 -8.88
CA LEU A 65 2.06 8.71 -8.49
C LEU A 65 2.15 9.66 -9.70
N ARG A 66 2.98 9.35 -10.69
CA ARG A 66 3.09 10.14 -11.92
C ARG A 66 1.82 10.02 -12.77
N ALA A 67 1.26 8.83 -12.91
CA ALA A 67 0.00 8.60 -13.63
C ALA A 67 -1.16 9.37 -12.98
N LEU A 68 -1.27 9.33 -11.64
CA LEU A 68 -2.29 10.08 -10.90
C LEU A 68 -2.14 11.60 -11.07
N ALA A 69 -0.90 12.10 -11.11
CA ALA A 69 -0.64 13.53 -11.29
C ALA A 69 -0.93 14.03 -12.72
N GLY A 70 -0.86 13.14 -13.71
CA GLY A 70 -1.13 13.46 -15.12
C GLY A 70 -2.58 13.27 -15.55
N ALA A 71 -3.46 12.86 -14.64
CA ALA A 71 -4.86 12.58 -14.94
C ALA A 71 -5.64 13.86 -15.27
N ASP A 72 -6.57 13.78 -16.22
CA ASP A 72 -7.56 14.84 -16.44
C ASP A 72 -8.62 14.77 -15.35
N THR A 73 -8.70 15.81 -14.52
CA THR A 73 -9.58 15.84 -13.34
C THR A 73 -10.82 16.70 -13.52
N SER A 74 -11.33 16.81 -14.75
CA SER A 74 -12.50 17.64 -15.08
C SER A 74 -13.82 17.15 -14.46
N GLY A 75 -13.92 15.89 -14.02
CA GLY A 75 -15.05 15.36 -13.23
C GLY A 75 -14.82 15.47 -11.72
N GLU A 76 -15.68 16.19 -10.99
CA GLU A 76 -15.50 16.52 -9.56
C GLU A 76 -15.33 15.29 -8.65
N GLY A 77 -16.13 14.24 -8.84
CA GLY A 77 -16.07 13.02 -8.02
C GLY A 77 -14.81 12.17 -8.26
N VAL A 78 -14.43 11.99 -9.52
CA VAL A 78 -13.21 11.22 -9.89
C VAL A 78 -11.96 11.98 -9.46
N SER A 79 -11.97 13.31 -9.59
CA SER A 79 -10.91 14.22 -9.14
C SER A 79 -10.59 14.06 -7.65
N ALA A 80 -11.61 13.94 -6.80
CA ALA A 80 -11.42 13.70 -5.36
C ALA A 80 -10.82 12.33 -5.06
N LEU A 81 -11.27 11.28 -5.77
CA LEU A 81 -10.73 9.92 -5.64
C LEU A 81 -9.26 9.83 -6.05
N ILE A 82 -8.89 10.45 -7.18
CA ILE A 82 -7.50 10.50 -7.67
C ILE A 82 -6.60 11.19 -6.66
N ARG A 83 -7.04 12.34 -6.11
CA ARG A 83 -6.29 13.05 -5.07
C ARG A 83 -6.13 12.21 -3.79
N GLY A 84 -7.21 11.60 -3.31
CA GLY A 84 -7.19 10.77 -2.10
C GLY A 84 -6.32 9.52 -2.24
N LEU A 85 -6.31 8.90 -3.42
CA LEU A 85 -5.41 7.80 -3.72
C LEU A 85 -3.94 8.28 -3.76
N GLY A 86 -3.69 9.44 -4.37
CA GLY A 86 -2.35 10.04 -4.41
C GLY A 86 -1.80 10.41 -3.03
N THR A 87 -2.63 10.87 -2.09
CA THR A 87 -2.22 11.14 -0.71
C THR A 87 -1.90 9.85 0.02
N THR A 88 -2.79 8.85 -0.04
CA THR A 88 -2.61 7.57 0.66
C THR A 88 -1.41 6.77 0.14
N LEU A 89 -1.06 6.85 -1.15
CA LEU A 89 0.15 6.21 -1.71
C LEU A 89 1.46 6.89 -1.30
N ARG A 90 1.41 8.17 -0.91
CA ARG A 90 2.58 8.93 -0.46
C ARG A 90 2.91 8.66 1.00
N GLU A 91 1.90 8.28 1.77
CA GLU A 91 2.08 7.75 3.12
C GLU A 91 2.67 6.32 3.05
N PRO A 92 3.66 5.99 3.90
CA PRO A 92 4.37 4.72 3.85
C PRO A 92 3.45 3.51 3.99
#